data_AF-A0A9Y1Z9A3-F1
#
_entry.id   AF-A0A9Y1Z9A3-F1
#
_cell.length_a   1.000
_cell.length_b   1.000
_cell.length_c   1.000
_cell.angle_alpha   90.00
_cell.angle_beta   90.00
_cell.angle_gamma   90.00
#
_symmetry.space_group_name_H-M   'P 1'
#
loop_
_entity.id
_entity.type
_entity.pdbx_description
1 polymer ?
#
loop_
_entity_poly.entity_id
_entity_poly.type
_entity_poly.pdbx_seq_one_letter_code
_entity_poly.pdbx_strand_id
1 'polypeptide(L)'
;MSDCRYCEQTFDEKTALREHLYESHERDELSRIDRKRVEQYVDEHGVDESSNDADTDASQSIQREQRTANATDGTYPADAWELSDVEALSTDEIVEKLADHGIETNEAAFRDRAEDLASATTLSEQWEAEYEVDATGYDQDFIWMAAQELCERWAPEVPNEERIYDFVQEGRDLREKGNRAEACDQWLTAWEYILAVIPDDSTTIGEADRTLPTFLSLEAFIRTLDSDLATVAENDPAYHEHRLEFCREVCEQFPDADDEFLLDFRHFVADSLAELGRTADSRAEFEALIEEYPEDPWAYKKLADSYWSRHKLV
;
A
#
# COMPACT_ATOMS: atom_id res chain seq x y z
N MET A 1 -14.15 24.85 -14.30
CA MET A 1 -15.54 24.38 -14.44
C MET A 1 -15.47 22.87 -14.55
N SER A 2 -16.10 22.18 -13.61
CA SER A 2 -16.08 20.73 -13.48
C SER A 2 -17.52 20.27 -13.61
N ASP A 3 -17.81 19.41 -14.59
CA ASP A 3 -19.17 18.96 -14.87
C ASP A 3 -19.44 17.63 -14.15
N CYS A 4 -20.60 17.54 -13.50
CA CYS A 4 -21.15 16.28 -13.03
C CYS A 4 -21.72 15.50 -14.21
N ARG A 5 -21.17 14.30 -14.40
CA ARG A 5 -21.41 13.46 -15.58
C ARG A 5 -22.63 12.56 -15.45
N TYR A 6 -23.24 12.52 -14.27
CA TYR A 6 -24.43 11.74 -13.97
C TYR A 6 -25.72 12.57 -14.09
N CYS A 7 -25.63 13.90 -14.01
CA CYS A 7 -26.80 14.79 -14.09
C CYS A 7 -26.57 16.09 -14.88
N GLU A 8 -25.47 16.21 -15.62
CA GLU A 8 -25.14 17.32 -16.53
C GLU A 8 -25.05 18.71 -15.84
N GLN A 9 -24.80 18.76 -14.53
CA GLN A 9 -24.62 20.01 -13.78
C GLN A 9 -23.17 20.50 -13.82
N THR A 10 -22.94 21.79 -14.06
CA THR A 10 -21.61 22.40 -14.09
C THR A 10 -21.30 23.12 -12.78
N PHE A 11 -20.10 22.88 -12.24
CA PHE A 11 -19.60 23.49 -11.02
C PHE A 11 -18.36 24.33 -11.27
N ASP A 12 -18.28 25.51 -10.66
CA ASP A 12 -17.12 26.40 -10.85
C ASP A 12 -15.86 25.88 -10.15
N GLU A 13 -16.03 25.15 -9.03
CA GLU A 13 -14.95 24.66 -8.18
C GLU A 13 -14.98 23.13 -8.04
N LYS A 14 -13.81 22.48 -7.92
CA LYS A 14 -13.70 21.01 -7.76
C LYS A 14 -14.35 20.52 -6.47
N THR A 15 -14.26 21.29 -5.39
CA THR A 15 -14.89 20.95 -4.09
C THR A 15 -16.42 20.88 -4.22
N ALA A 16 -17.02 21.80 -4.98
CA ALA A 16 -18.46 21.81 -5.24
C ALA A 16 -18.92 20.61 -6.09
N LEU A 17 -18.07 20.13 -7.00
CA LEU A 17 -18.33 18.88 -7.72
C LEU A 17 -18.27 17.67 -6.79
N ARG A 18 -17.29 17.58 -5.89
CA ARG A 18 -17.18 16.46 -4.94
C ARG A 18 -18.36 16.41 -3.96
N GLU A 19 -18.77 17.56 -3.43
CA GLU A 19 -19.97 17.71 -2.61
C GLU A 19 -21.20 17.21 -3.35
N HIS A 20 -21.37 17.65 -4.60
CA HIS A 20 -22.47 17.20 -5.43
C HIS A 20 -22.46 15.69 -5.69
N LEU A 21 -21.28 15.10 -5.94
CA LEU A 21 -21.12 13.66 -6.12
C LEU A 21 -21.54 12.88 -4.87
N TYR A 22 -21.23 13.39 -3.66
CA TYR A 22 -21.63 12.79 -2.39
C TYR A 22 -23.13 12.91 -2.12
N GLU A 23 -23.73 14.08 -2.39
CA GLU A 23 -25.13 14.34 -2.03
C GLU A 23 -26.14 13.78 -3.04
N SER A 24 -25.76 13.65 -4.32
CA SER A 24 -26.72 13.45 -5.41
C SER A 24 -26.63 12.11 -6.13
N HIS A 25 -25.63 11.27 -5.84
CA HIS A 25 -25.42 9.99 -6.53
C HIS A 25 -25.11 8.87 -5.53
N GLU A 26 -25.66 7.68 -5.77
CA GLU A 26 -25.38 6.50 -4.93
C GLU A 26 -23.96 5.98 -5.21
N ARG A 27 -23.26 5.53 -4.15
CA ARG A 27 -21.82 5.20 -4.22
C ARG A 27 -21.51 4.08 -5.22
N ASP A 28 -22.41 3.15 -5.40
CA ASP A 28 -22.32 2.03 -6.36
C ASP A 28 -22.62 2.43 -7.80
N GLU A 29 -23.29 3.55 -8.03
CA GLU A 29 -23.49 4.15 -9.36
C GLU A 29 -22.29 4.99 -9.81
N LEU A 30 -21.40 5.35 -8.87
CA LEU A 30 -20.22 6.15 -9.13
C LEU A 30 -19.05 5.31 -9.69
N SER A 31 -18.39 5.87 -10.70
CA SER A 31 -17.08 5.40 -11.17
C SER A 31 -16.10 5.31 -10.00
N ARG A 32 -15.06 4.47 -10.12
CA ARG A 32 -14.06 4.33 -9.04
C ARG A 32 -13.35 5.66 -8.76
N ILE A 33 -13.14 6.48 -9.78
CA ILE A 33 -12.57 7.83 -9.68
C ILE A 33 -13.53 8.77 -8.93
N ASP A 34 -14.82 8.74 -9.25
CA ASP A 34 -15.82 9.59 -8.57
C ASP A 34 -16.10 9.12 -7.14
N ARG A 35 -15.98 7.82 -6.84
CA ARG A 35 -15.95 7.31 -5.47
C ARG A 35 -14.78 7.87 -4.68
N LYS A 36 -13.57 7.86 -5.25
CA LYS A 36 -12.38 8.46 -4.62
C LYS A 36 -12.55 9.97 -4.38
N ARG A 37 -13.26 10.68 -5.27
CA ARG A 37 -13.62 12.10 -5.13
C ARG A 37 -14.63 12.34 -4.00
N VAL A 38 -15.59 11.45 -3.83
CA VAL A 38 -16.55 11.47 -2.73
C VAL A 38 -15.88 11.17 -1.39
N GLU A 39 -15.01 10.16 -1.34
CA GLU A 39 -14.20 9.82 -0.17
C GLU A 39 -13.32 11.01 0.27
N GLN A 40 -12.69 11.72 -0.67
CA GLN A 40 -11.97 12.97 -0.37
C GLN A 40 -12.85 14.07 0.25
N TYR A 41 -14.12 14.22 -0.17
CA TYR A 41 -15.03 15.21 0.40
C TYR A 41 -15.47 14.83 1.81
N VAL A 42 -15.78 13.54 2.03
CA VAL A 42 -16.11 12.96 3.34
C VAL A 42 -15.00 13.23 4.35
N ASP A 43 -13.74 13.04 3.96
CA ASP A 43 -12.57 13.27 4.82
C ASP A 43 -12.33 14.77 5.10
N GLU A 44 -12.50 15.64 4.10
CA GLU A 44 -12.34 17.10 4.24
C GLU A 44 -13.41 17.72 5.16
N HIS A 45 -14.61 17.15 5.21
CA HIS A 45 -15.78 17.73 5.90
C HIS A 45 -16.22 16.93 7.13
N GLY A 46 -15.63 15.75 7.38
CA GLY A 46 -15.91 14.90 8.53
C GLY A 46 -17.35 14.39 8.58
N VAL A 47 -17.95 14.10 7.42
CA VAL A 47 -19.33 13.62 7.29
C VAL A 47 -19.36 12.09 7.17
N ASP A 48 -20.15 11.41 8.00
CA ASP A 48 -20.25 9.94 8.03
C ASP A 48 -21.15 9.42 6.90
N GLU A 49 -20.68 8.43 6.11
CA GLU A 49 -21.43 7.83 4.98
C GLU A 49 -22.75 7.15 5.39
N SER A 50 -23.02 7.02 6.69
CA SER A 50 -24.18 6.29 7.24
C SER A 50 -25.53 7.00 7.08
N SER A 51 -25.60 8.23 6.55
CA SER A 51 -26.84 9.02 6.56
C SER A 51 -27.75 8.91 5.33
N ASN A 52 -27.31 8.29 4.23
CA ASN A 52 -28.14 8.14 3.03
C ASN A 52 -28.90 6.80 2.91
N ASP A 53 -28.63 5.83 3.80
CA ASP A 53 -29.35 4.53 3.86
C ASP A 53 -30.54 4.54 4.84
N ALA A 54 -31.26 5.66 4.95
CA ALA A 54 -32.41 5.78 5.83
C ALA A 54 -33.70 6.03 5.05
N ASP A 55 -34.16 5.05 4.28
CA ASP A 55 -35.62 4.82 4.12
C ASP A 55 -35.97 3.53 3.35
N THR A 56 -35.62 2.33 3.84
CA THR A 56 -36.54 1.18 3.73
C THR A 56 -36.20 0.02 4.70
N ASP A 57 -36.54 0.14 5.98
CA ASP A 57 -36.80 -1.07 6.78
C ASP A 57 -37.97 -0.90 7.75
N ALA A 58 -39.12 -1.40 7.31
CA ALA A 58 -40.14 -1.90 8.21
C ALA A 58 -41.01 -2.91 7.45
N SER A 59 -40.48 -4.10 7.20
CA SER A 59 -41.19 -5.39 7.25
C SER A 59 -40.50 -6.42 6.35
N GLN A 60 -39.73 -7.33 6.94
CA GLN A 60 -39.94 -8.78 6.81
C GLN A 60 -38.83 -9.56 7.55
N SER A 61 -38.91 -9.54 8.88
CA SER A 61 -38.53 -10.72 9.65
C SER A 61 -39.58 -11.80 9.36
N ILE A 62 -39.24 -12.74 8.46
CA ILE A 62 -39.66 -14.16 8.37
C ILE A 62 -39.31 -14.62 6.94
N GLN A 63 -38.13 -15.22 6.78
CA GLN A 63 -37.85 -16.39 5.92
C GLN A 63 -36.35 -16.70 5.97
N ARG A 64 -35.90 -17.09 7.16
CA ARG A 64 -34.74 -17.97 7.29
C ARG A 64 -35.23 -19.37 6.90
N GLU A 65 -34.47 -20.04 6.04
CA GLU A 65 -34.67 -21.39 5.49
C GLU A 65 -35.47 -21.47 4.17
N GLN A 66 -34.80 -21.14 3.06
CA GLN A 66 -34.62 -21.99 1.87
C GLN A 66 -34.27 -21.14 0.63
N ARG A 67 -32.97 -20.98 0.35
CA ARG A 67 -32.44 -21.08 -1.02
C ARG A 67 -30.92 -21.11 -1.01
N THR A 68 -30.43 -22.30 -1.29
CA THR A 68 -29.09 -22.63 -1.77
C THR A 68 -28.72 -21.84 -3.02
N ALA A 69 -27.43 -21.52 -3.12
CA ALA A 69 -26.70 -21.16 -4.34
C ALA A 69 -27.26 -19.98 -5.16
N ASN A 70 -26.69 -18.80 -4.96
CA ASN A 70 -26.45 -17.87 -6.05
C ASN A 70 -25.11 -17.21 -5.76
N ALA A 71 -24.09 -17.61 -6.52
CA ALA A 71 -22.97 -16.74 -6.81
C ALA A 71 -23.57 -15.51 -7.49
N THR A 72 -23.51 -14.35 -6.83
CA THR A 72 -23.73 -13.07 -7.50
C THR A 72 -22.52 -12.83 -8.37
N ASP A 73 -22.64 -13.32 -9.60
CA ASP A 73 -22.01 -12.78 -10.79
C ASP A 73 -22.29 -11.27 -10.81
N GLY A 74 -21.28 -10.49 -10.42
CA GLY A 74 -21.28 -9.04 -10.60
C GLY A 74 -21.01 -8.77 -12.07
N THR A 75 -22.04 -8.82 -12.90
CA THR A 75 -21.90 -8.52 -14.33
C THR A 75 -21.61 -7.02 -14.49
N TYR A 76 -20.32 -6.67 -14.58
CA TYR A 76 -19.90 -5.36 -15.07
C TYR A 76 -20.47 -5.16 -16.49
N PRO A 77 -20.87 -3.93 -16.87
CA PRO A 77 -21.32 -3.67 -18.23
C PRO A 77 -20.21 -4.03 -19.22
N ALA A 78 -20.59 -4.63 -20.36
CA ALA A 78 -19.67 -5.26 -21.32
C ALA A 78 -18.62 -4.32 -21.95
N ASP A 79 -18.73 -3.02 -21.69
CA ASP A 79 -17.83 -1.97 -22.18
C ASP A 79 -16.94 -1.38 -21.05
N ALA A 80 -17.01 -1.91 -19.83
CA ALA A 80 -16.13 -1.52 -18.72
C ALA A 80 -14.79 -2.25 -18.81
N TRP A 81 -13.69 -1.51 -18.74
CA TRP A 81 -12.35 -2.07 -18.70
C TRP A 81 -12.04 -2.65 -17.31
N GLU A 82 -11.53 -3.87 -17.27
CA GLU A 82 -10.80 -4.40 -16.12
C GLU A 82 -9.29 -4.35 -16.37
N LEU A 83 -8.48 -4.32 -15.31
CA LEU A 83 -7.01 -4.30 -15.45
C LEU A 83 -6.51 -5.50 -16.27
N SER A 84 -7.12 -6.68 -16.05
CA SER A 84 -6.80 -7.89 -16.80
C SER A 84 -7.09 -7.80 -18.31
N ASP A 85 -8.02 -6.94 -18.73
CA ASP A 85 -8.28 -6.69 -20.14
C ASP A 85 -7.14 -5.87 -20.76
N VAL A 86 -6.56 -4.93 -20.01
CA VAL A 86 -5.42 -4.11 -20.45
C VAL A 86 -4.12 -4.92 -20.42
N GLU A 87 -3.91 -5.76 -19.39
CA GLU A 87 -2.82 -6.74 -19.33
C GLU A 87 -2.76 -7.63 -20.57
N ALA A 88 -3.93 -8.06 -21.06
CA ALA A 88 -4.04 -8.93 -22.23
C ALA A 88 -3.67 -8.24 -23.55
N LEU A 89 -3.66 -6.90 -23.61
CA LEU A 89 -3.23 -6.14 -24.77
C LEU A 89 -1.71 -6.17 -24.91
N SER A 90 -1.21 -6.18 -26.13
CA SER A 90 0.21 -5.91 -26.38
C SER A 90 0.55 -4.45 -26.10
N THR A 91 1.82 -4.17 -25.85
CA THR A 91 2.29 -2.79 -25.59
C THR A 91 1.96 -1.86 -26.74
N ASP A 92 2.08 -2.31 -27.99
CA ASP A 92 1.76 -1.50 -29.16
C ASP A 92 0.26 -1.18 -29.24
N GLU A 93 -0.62 -2.14 -28.88
CA GLU A 93 -2.07 -1.93 -28.83
C GLU A 93 -2.48 -0.94 -27.73
N ILE A 94 -1.81 -0.97 -26.58
CA ILE A 94 -2.03 0.01 -25.50
C ILE A 94 -1.66 1.41 -25.99
N VAL A 95 -0.50 1.56 -26.65
CA VAL A 95 -0.04 2.85 -27.17
C VAL A 95 -0.94 3.37 -28.29
N GLU A 96 -1.40 2.50 -29.20
CA GLU A 96 -2.33 2.88 -30.27
C GLU A 96 -3.66 3.39 -29.69
N LYS A 97 -4.21 2.70 -28.70
CA LYS A 97 -5.43 3.15 -27.99
C LYS A 97 -5.23 4.47 -27.24
N LEU A 98 -4.10 4.66 -26.56
CA LEU A 98 -3.78 5.95 -25.94
C LEU A 98 -3.72 7.07 -26.98
N ALA A 99 -3.14 6.81 -28.16
CA ALA A 99 -3.08 7.77 -29.25
C ALA A 99 -4.47 8.10 -29.83
N ASP A 100 -5.37 7.11 -29.91
CA ASP A 100 -6.78 7.33 -30.28
C ASP A 100 -7.51 8.29 -29.32
N HIS A 101 -7.10 8.32 -28.05
CA HIS A 101 -7.56 9.27 -27.04
C HIS A 101 -6.75 10.57 -26.97
N GLY A 102 -5.84 10.79 -27.92
CA GLY A 102 -5.03 12.01 -28.02
C GLY A 102 -3.76 12.02 -27.16
N ILE A 103 -3.40 10.89 -26.54
CA ILE A 103 -2.20 10.75 -25.71
C ILE A 103 -1.08 10.11 -26.54
N GLU A 104 -0.14 10.92 -27.01
CA GLU A 104 1.06 10.43 -27.69
C GLU A 104 2.15 10.06 -26.67
N THR A 105 2.52 8.78 -26.59
CA THR A 105 3.60 8.30 -25.73
C THR A 105 4.46 7.26 -26.42
N ASN A 106 5.67 7.05 -25.88
CA ASN A 106 6.56 5.96 -26.24
C ASN A 106 7.46 5.64 -25.04
N GLU A 107 8.14 4.49 -25.08
CA GLU A 107 8.96 4.01 -23.97
C GLU A 107 9.97 5.04 -23.43
N ALA A 108 10.64 5.81 -24.29
CA ALA A 108 11.62 6.80 -23.85
C ALA A 108 10.94 8.01 -23.17
N ALA A 109 9.85 8.50 -23.76
CA ALA A 109 9.09 9.63 -23.21
C ALA A 109 8.27 9.26 -21.97
N PHE A 110 7.95 7.98 -21.79
CA PHE A 110 7.33 7.44 -20.60
C PHE A 110 8.35 7.37 -19.46
N ARG A 111 9.52 6.75 -19.68
CA ARG A 111 10.57 6.63 -18.65
C ARG A 111 11.00 7.99 -18.10
N ASP A 112 11.25 8.96 -18.97
CA ASP A 112 11.64 10.33 -18.59
C ASP A 112 10.61 10.99 -17.66
N ARG A 113 9.31 10.67 -17.81
CA ARG A 113 8.25 11.19 -16.93
C ARG A 113 8.05 10.35 -15.67
N ALA A 114 8.19 9.03 -15.78
CA ALA A 114 8.06 8.12 -14.66
C ALA A 114 9.18 8.30 -13.63
N GLU A 115 10.36 8.78 -14.03
CA GLU A 115 11.45 9.13 -13.10
C GLU A 115 11.02 10.15 -12.02
N ASP A 116 10.11 11.07 -12.36
CA ASP A 116 9.64 12.12 -11.45
C ASP A 116 8.30 11.81 -10.77
N LEU A 117 7.68 10.65 -11.06
CA LEU A 117 6.32 10.32 -10.63
C LEU A 117 6.24 8.96 -9.94
N ALA A 118 5.83 8.96 -8.67
CA ALA A 118 5.68 7.77 -7.84
C ALA A 118 4.37 7.00 -8.08
N SER A 119 3.49 7.41 -9.00
CA SER A 119 2.20 6.74 -9.23
C SER A 119 1.72 6.82 -10.68
N ALA A 120 1.19 5.70 -11.17
CA ALA A 120 0.50 5.62 -12.47
C ALA A 120 -0.75 6.53 -12.50
N THR A 121 -1.39 6.73 -11.34
CA THR A 121 -2.47 7.71 -11.17
C THR A 121 -2.00 9.11 -11.49
N THR A 122 -0.91 9.59 -10.89
CA THR A 122 -0.39 10.93 -11.16
C THR A 122 0.04 11.11 -12.61
N LEU A 123 0.62 10.07 -13.22
CA LEU A 123 0.97 10.10 -14.64
C LEU A 123 -0.27 10.22 -15.55
N SER A 124 -1.33 9.47 -15.23
CA SER A 124 -2.60 9.56 -15.97
C SER A 124 -3.26 10.93 -15.84
N GLU A 125 -3.26 11.51 -14.63
CA GLU A 125 -3.75 12.88 -14.39
C GLU A 125 -2.92 13.94 -15.14
N GLN A 126 -1.60 13.75 -15.23
CA GLN A 126 -0.75 14.62 -16.03
C GLN A 126 -1.08 14.52 -17.53
N TRP A 127 -1.31 13.31 -18.05
CA TRP A 127 -1.74 13.13 -19.43
C TRP A 127 -3.09 13.80 -19.70
N GLU A 128 -4.06 13.66 -18.80
CA GLU A 128 -5.36 14.34 -18.91
C GLU A 128 -5.26 15.87 -18.85
N ALA A 129 -4.26 16.41 -18.16
CA ALA A 129 -4.03 17.86 -18.07
C ALA A 129 -3.27 18.43 -19.26
N GLU A 130 -2.33 17.67 -19.84
CA GLU A 130 -1.46 18.10 -20.95
C GLU A 130 -2.06 17.85 -22.33
N TYR A 131 -2.82 16.77 -22.49
CA TYR A 131 -3.49 16.42 -23.73
C TYR A 131 -4.97 16.81 -23.67
N GLU A 132 -5.54 17.24 -24.80
CA GLU A 132 -7.00 17.34 -24.95
C GLU A 132 -7.57 15.92 -25.07
N VAL A 133 -7.60 15.19 -23.94
CA VAL A 133 -8.04 13.80 -23.89
C VAL A 133 -9.53 13.70 -24.22
N ASP A 134 -9.84 13.04 -25.33
CA ASP A 134 -11.22 12.74 -25.76
C ASP A 134 -11.62 11.34 -25.28
N ALA A 135 -11.57 11.13 -23.97
CA ALA A 135 -12.03 9.91 -23.32
C ALA A 135 -13.21 10.23 -22.40
N THR A 136 -14.31 9.50 -22.58
CA THR A 136 -15.54 9.67 -21.76
C THR A 136 -16.00 8.31 -21.25
N GLY A 137 -16.58 8.27 -20.04
CA GLY A 137 -17.05 7.02 -19.45
C GLY A 137 -15.89 6.06 -19.12
N TYR A 138 -16.07 4.78 -19.43
CA TYR A 138 -15.12 3.71 -19.10
C TYR A 138 -13.75 3.83 -19.79
N ASP A 139 -13.66 4.55 -20.92
CA ASP A 139 -12.38 4.78 -21.60
C ASP A 139 -11.46 5.72 -20.82
N GLN A 140 -11.96 6.45 -19.82
CA GLN A 140 -11.10 7.19 -18.90
C GLN A 140 -10.38 6.25 -17.92
N ASP A 141 -11.06 5.20 -17.47
CA ASP A 141 -10.45 4.19 -16.60
C ASP A 141 -9.32 3.44 -17.36
N PHE A 142 -9.46 3.26 -18.67
CA PHE A 142 -8.42 2.70 -19.54
C PHE A 142 -7.10 3.49 -19.48
N ILE A 143 -7.15 4.83 -19.42
CA ILE A 143 -5.91 5.66 -19.42
C ILE A 143 -5.07 5.38 -18.18
N TRP A 144 -5.71 5.31 -17.01
CA TRP A 144 -5.03 4.96 -15.76
C TRP A 144 -4.49 3.53 -15.78
N MET A 145 -5.30 2.56 -16.21
CA MET A 145 -4.86 1.15 -16.31
C MET A 145 -3.72 0.99 -17.33
N ALA A 146 -3.77 1.71 -18.44
CA ALA A 146 -2.69 1.75 -19.42
C ALA A 146 -1.42 2.38 -18.84
N ALA A 147 -1.52 3.44 -18.04
CA ALA A 147 -0.38 4.01 -17.34
C ALA A 147 0.26 3.01 -16.37
N GLN A 148 -0.55 2.24 -15.64
CA GLN A 148 -0.07 1.18 -14.74
C GLN A 148 0.65 0.07 -15.52
N GLU A 149 0.00 -0.49 -16.55
CA GLU A 149 0.56 -1.54 -17.39
C GLU A 149 1.86 -1.12 -18.10
N LEU A 150 1.91 0.11 -18.62
CA LEU A 150 3.12 0.64 -19.25
C LEU A 150 4.24 0.86 -18.24
N CYS A 151 3.93 1.19 -16.98
CA CYS A 151 4.92 1.27 -15.92
C CYS A 151 5.57 -0.10 -15.69
N GLU A 152 4.78 -1.17 -15.61
CA GLU A 152 5.31 -2.53 -15.44
C GLU A 152 6.17 -2.99 -16.62
N ARG A 153 5.81 -2.60 -17.84
CA ARG A 153 6.49 -3.06 -19.07
C ARG A 153 7.71 -2.24 -19.42
N TRP A 154 7.66 -0.93 -19.20
CA TRP A 154 8.70 0.00 -19.61
C TRP A 154 9.57 0.47 -18.45
N ALA A 155 9.06 0.54 -17.22
CA ALA A 155 9.83 1.00 -16.08
C ALA A 155 9.66 0.08 -14.85
N PRO A 156 9.87 -1.25 -14.98
CA PRO A 156 9.71 -2.18 -13.85
C PRO A 156 10.69 -1.92 -12.69
N GLU A 157 11.75 -1.14 -12.94
CA GLU A 157 12.71 -0.69 -11.94
C GLU A 157 12.26 0.55 -11.16
N VAL A 158 11.26 1.29 -11.66
CA VAL A 158 10.77 2.51 -11.01
C VAL A 158 9.75 2.14 -9.95
N PRO A 159 9.99 2.49 -8.68
CA PRO A 159 9.03 2.26 -7.62
C PRO A 159 7.76 3.08 -7.84
N ASN A 160 6.60 2.42 -7.74
CA ASN A 160 5.31 3.10 -7.82
C ASN A 160 4.36 2.62 -6.71
N GLU A 161 3.39 3.46 -6.36
CA GLU A 161 2.41 3.20 -5.31
C GLU A 161 1.53 1.98 -5.62
N GLU A 162 1.18 1.78 -6.89
CA GLU A 162 0.35 0.64 -7.32
C GLU A 162 1.03 -0.70 -7.01
N ARG A 163 2.36 -0.81 -7.19
CA ARG A 163 3.11 -2.03 -6.87
C ARG A 163 3.26 -2.27 -5.38
N ILE A 164 3.27 -1.23 -4.55
CA ILE A 164 3.18 -1.40 -3.10
C ILE A 164 1.89 -2.15 -2.75
N TYR A 165 0.77 -1.80 -3.39
CA TYR A 165 -0.50 -2.52 -3.18
C TYR A 165 -0.36 -3.99 -3.57
N ASP A 166 0.14 -4.27 -4.77
CA ASP A 166 0.22 -5.64 -5.29
C ASP A 166 1.10 -6.53 -4.40
N PHE A 167 2.29 -6.07 -4.02
CA PHE A 167 3.17 -6.82 -3.13
C PHE A 167 2.57 -7.03 -1.74
N VAL A 168 1.90 -6.02 -1.18
CA VAL A 168 1.24 -6.14 0.13
C VAL A 168 0.11 -7.16 0.07
N GLN A 169 -0.72 -7.14 -0.97
CA GLN A 169 -1.83 -8.10 -1.12
C GLN A 169 -1.35 -9.50 -1.47
N GLU A 170 -0.37 -9.65 -2.37
CA GLU A 170 0.20 -10.95 -2.69
C GLU A 170 0.82 -11.60 -1.45
N GLY A 171 1.55 -10.83 -0.63
CA GLY A 171 2.07 -11.33 0.65
C GLY A 171 0.95 -11.74 1.62
N ARG A 172 -0.17 -11.01 1.70
CA ARG A 172 -1.34 -11.42 2.50
C ARG A 172 -1.93 -12.73 2.01
N ASP A 173 -2.13 -12.87 0.70
CA ASP A 173 -2.63 -14.07 0.05
C ASP A 173 -1.73 -15.30 0.31
N LEU A 174 -0.41 -15.12 0.16
CA LEU A 174 0.59 -16.16 0.41
C LEU A 174 0.58 -16.59 1.88
N ARG A 175 0.52 -15.61 2.80
CA ARG A 175 0.42 -15.88 4.23
C ARG A 175 -0.83 -16.66 4.59
N GLU A 176 -1.99 -16.31 4.02
CA GLU A 176 -3.24 -17.04 4.23
C GLU A 176 -3.18 -18.48 3.70
N LYS A 177 -2.46 -18.71 2.60
CA LYS A 177 -2.19 -20.04 2.04
C LYS A 177 -1.14 -20.84 2.84
N GLY A 178 -0.51 -20.21 3.84
CA GLY A 178 0.52 -20.81 4.69
C GLY A 178 1.95 -20.70 4.16
N ASN A 179 2.14 -20.00 3.03
CA ASN A 179 3.43 -19.77 2.40
C ASN A 179 4.13 -18.54 3.01
N ARG A 180 4.42 -18.61 4.32
CA ARG A 180 4.89 -17.44 5.08
C ARG A 180 6.24 -16.90 4.63
N ALA A 181 7.17 -17.76 4.18
CA ALA A 181 8.47 -17.32 3.68
C ALA A 181 8.31 -16.46 2.40
N GLU A 182 7.56 -16.96 1.42
CA GLU A 182 7.24 -16.23 0.18
C GLU A 182 6.47 -14.92 0.49
N ALA A 183 5.59 -14.93 1.49
CA ALA A 183 4.91 -13.71 1.95
C ALA A 183 5.89 -12.65 2.48
N CYS A 184 6.89 -13.07 3.29
CA CYS A 184 7.94 -12.17 3.77
C CYS A 184 8.76 -11.61 2.60
N ASP A 185 9.07 -12.40 1.58
CA ASP A 185 9.83 -11.93 0.41
C ASP A 185 9.05 -10.85 -0.36
N GLN A 186 7.75 -11.04 -0.54
CA GLN A 186 6.90 -10.02 -1.16
C GLN A 186 6.80 -8.75 -0.31
N TRP A 187 6.67 -8.88 1.01
CA TRP A 187 6.61 -7.72 1.90
C TRP A 187 7.96 -7.00 2.06
N LEU A 188 9.10 -7.70 2.01
CA LEU A 188 10.41 -7.05 1.92
C LEU A 188 10.53 -6.24 0.62
N THR A 189 10.03 -6.77 -0.49
CA THR A 189 9.99 -6.03 -1.75
C THR A 189 9.05 -4.82 -1.66
N ALA A 190 7.88 -4.97 -1.03
CA ALA A 190 6.99 -3.84 -0.76
C ALA A 190 7.66 -2.76 0.08
N TRP A 191 8.47 -3.16 1.07
CA TRP A 191 9.22 -2.24 1.93
C TRP A 191 10.25 -1.42 1.15
N GLU A 192 10.99 -2.03 0.21
CA GLU A 192 11.90 -1.30 -0.69
C GLU A 192 11.15 -0.22 -1.50
N TYR A 193 9.94 -0.53 -1.96
CA TYR A 193 9.11 0.41 -2.73
C TYR A 193 8.56 1.52 -1.83
N ILE A 194 8.13 1.18 -0.62
CA ILE A 194 7.70 2.15 0.39
C ILE A 194 8.83 3.16 0.65
N LEU A 195 10.06 2.70 0.89
CA LEU A 195 11.21 3.59 1.12
C LEU A 195 11.50 4.51 -0.05
N ALA A 196 11.25 4.07 -1.29
CA ALA A 196 11.49 4.87 -2.47
C ALA A 196 10.42 5.95 -2.73
N VAL A 197 9.19 5.79 -2.20
CA VAL A 197 8.11 6.76 -2.39
C VAL A 197 7.94 7.71 -1.21
N ILE A 198 8.38 7.34 -0.01
CA ILE A 198 8.35 8.26 1.13
C ILE A 198 9.41 9.36 0.96
N PRO A 199 9.14 10.60 1.37
CA PRO A 199 10.14 11.66 1.35
C PRO A 199 11.36 11.34 2.23
N ASP A 200 12.56 11.61 1.72
CA ASP A 200 13.85 11.39 2.43
C ASP A 200 13.92 12.06 3.82
N ASP A 201 13.16 13.13 4.04
CA ASP A 201 13.11 13.87 5.31
C ASP A 201 12.02 13.39 6.29
N SER A 202 11.30 12.31 5.95
CA SER A 202 10.32 11.69 6.83
C SER A 202 11.01 10.85 7.90
N THR A 203 11.23 11.43 9.09
CA THR A 203 11.93 10.76 10.21
C THR A 203 11.00 10.13 11.24
N THR A 204 9.68 10.27 11.05
CA THR A 204 8.65 9.59 11.85
C THR A 204 7.76 8.71 10.97
N ILE A 205 7.26 7.61 11.54
CA ILE A 205 6.29 6.73 10.84
C ILE A 205 5.06 7.52 10.42
N GLY A 206 4.55 8.39 11.29
CA GLY A 206 3.33 9.16 11.01
C GLY A 206 3.49 10.21 9.91
N GLU A 207 4.70 10.69 9.63
CA GLU A 207 4.96 11.55 8.46
C GLU A 207 4.97 10.76 7.18
N ALA A 208 5.69 9.64 7.16
CA ALA A 208 5.72 8.73 6.01
C ALA A 208 4.33 8.18 5.68
N ASP A 209 3.55 7.76 6.67
CA ASP A 209 2.20 7.18 6.52
C ASP A 209 1.23 8.16 5.82
N ARG A 210 1.41 9.48 5.97
CA ARG A 210 0.57 10.49 5.28
C ARG A 210 0.84 10.60 3.78
N THR A 211 2.01 10.12 3.34
CA THR A 211 2.41 10.13 1.93
C THR A 211 2.08 8.81 1.24
N LEU A 212 1.81 7.76 2.03
CA LEU A 212 1.52 6.44 1.52
C LEU A 212 0.03 6.25 1.20
N PRO A 213 -0.29 5.27 0.34
CA PRO A 213 -1.67 4.93 0.04
C PRO A 213 -2.48 4.54 1.30
N THR A 214 -3.72 5.00 1.39
CA THR A 214 -4.60 4.83 2.58
C THR A 214 -4.97 3.39 2.93
N PHE A 215 -4.77 2.43 2.02
CA PHE A 215 -4.99 1.01 2.30
C PHE A 215 -3.92 0.41 3.23
N LEU A 216 -2.80 1.13 3.38
CA LEU A 216 -1.64 0.73 4.14
C LEU A 216 -1.58 1.54 5.44
N SER A 217 -1.47 0.84 6.57
CA SER A 217 -0.98 1.45 7.80
C SER A 217 0.47 1.00 7.98
N LEU A 218 1.39 1.95 7.90
CA LEU A 218 2.83 1.68 7.86
C LEU A 218 3.31 0.98 9.13
N GLU A 219 2.89 1.44 10.32
CA GLU A 219 3.28 0.79 11.58
C GLU A 219 2.78 -0.65 11.64
N ALA A 220 1.51 -0.87 11.27
CA ALA A 220 0.91 -2.21 11.30
C ALA A 220 1.60 -3.16 10.31
N PHE A 221 1.97 -2.64 9.13
CA PHE A 221 2.75 -3.36 8.14
C PHE A 221 4.14 -3.74 8.69
N ILE A 222 4.89 -2.77 9.21
CA ILE A 222 6.25 -2.97 9.75
C ILE A 222 6.24 -4.01 10.88
N ARG A 223 5.32 -3.89 11.84
CA ARG A 223 5.20 -4.85 12.95
C ARG A 223 4.79 -6.25 12.47
N THR A 224 3.94 -6.34 11.46
CA THR A 224 3.52 -7.64 10.88
C THR A 224 4.68 -8.32 10.16
N LEU A 225 5.46 -7.55 9.39
CA LEU A 225 6.62 -8.05 8.67
C LEU A 225 7.69 -8.56 9.64
N ASP A 226 8.07 -7.80 10.67
CA ASP A 226 8.99 -8.29 11.72
C ASP A 226 8.50 -9.60 12.35
N SER A 227 7.23 -9.67 12.73
CA SER A 227 6.67 -10.84 13.42
C SER A 227 6.71 -12.09 12.53
N ASP A 228 6.39 -11.95 11.25
CA ASP A 228 6.42 -13.07 10.32
C ASP A 228 7.87 -13.45 9.95
N LEU A 229 8.79 -12.48 9.79
CA LEU A 229 10.22 -12.75 9.61
C LEU A 229 10.80 -13.54 10.79
N ALA A 230 10.47 -13.15 12.03
CA ALA A 230 10.87 -13.87 13.24
C ALA A 230 10.35 -15.32 13.22
N THR A 231 9.08 -15.50 12.84
CA THR A 231 8.44 -16.82 12.77
C THR A 231 9.07 -17.72 11.70
N VAL A 232 9.38 -17.17 10.51
CA VAL A 232 10.04 -17.91 9.43
C VAL A 232 11.47 -18.29 9.85
N ALA A 233 12.17 -17.38 10.51
CA ALA A 233 13.56 -17.58 10.93
C ALA A 233 13.76 -18.77 11.90
N GLU A 234 12.73 -19.12 12.68
CA GLU A 234 12.75 -20.33 13.53
C GLU A 234 13.02 -21.63 12.74
N ASN A 235 12.62 -21.67 11.47
CA ASN A 235 12.75 -22.84 10.59
C ASN A 235 13.77 -22.64 9.47
N ASP A 236 13.97 -21.39 9.03
CA ASP A 236 14.96 -21.01 8.04
C ASP A 236 15.88 -19.90 8.57
N PRO A 237 17.07 -20.25 9.10
CA PRO A 237 17.97 -19.29 9.73
C PRO A 237 18.44 -18.15 8.82
N ALA A 238 18.32 -18.27 7.49
CA ALA A 238 18.64 -17.17 6.58
C ALA A 238 17.78 -15.92 6.85
N TYR A 239 16.54 -16.11 7.30
CA TYR A 239 15.63 -15.00 7.63
C TYR A 239 16.01 -14.22 8.88
N HIS A 240 16.95 -14.71 9.71
CA HIS A 240 17.53 -13.86 10.77
C HIS A 240 18.36 -12.71 10.19
N GLU A 241 18.99 -12.88 9.02
CA GLU A 241 19.72 -11.77 8.37
C GLU A 241 18.73 -10.75 7.79
N HIS A 242 17.69 -11.22 7.07
CA HIS A 242 16.64 -10.35 6.53
C HIS A 242 15.94 -9.55 7.63
N ARG A 243 15.60 -10.19 8.76
CA ARG A 243 15.03 -9.51 9.93
C ARG A 243 15.98 -8.47 10.51
N LEU A 244 17.27 -8.80 10.62
CA LEU A 244 18.28 -7.87 11.15
C LEU A 244 18.43 -6.63 10.26
N GLU A 245 18.51 -6.81 8.95
CA GLU A 245 18.62 -5.73 7.96
C GLU A 245 17.37 -4.85 8.01
N PHE A 246 16.19 -5.46 7.91
CA PHE A 246 14.91 -4.76 7.98
C PHE A 246 14.74 -3.94 9.27
N CYS A 247 14.98 -4.53 10.45
CA CYS A 247 14.80 -3.81 11.71
C CYS A 247 15.79 -2.63 11.87
N ARG A 248 17.01 -2.76 11.35
CA ARG A 248 17.99 -1.66 11.36
C ARG A 248 17.55 -0.53 10.44
N GLU A 249 17.12 -0.87 9.23
CA GLU A 249 16.64 0.10 8.26
C GLU A 249 15.41 0.87 8.79
N VAL A 250 14.49 0.19 9.47
CA VAL A 250 13.37 0.85 10.17
C VAL A 250 13.87 1.86 11.22
N CYS A 251 14.85 1.49 12.06
CA CYS A 251 15.43 2.41 13.04
C CYS A 251 16.21 3.57 12.40
N GLU A 252 16.90 3.32 11.29
CA GLU A 252 17.67 4.34 10.56
C GLU A 252 16.75 5.31 9.81
N GLN A 253 15.66 4.81 9.22
CA GLN A 253 14.69 5.62 8.50
C GLN A 253 13.81 6.45 9.43
N PHE A 254 13.42 5.90 10.59
CA PHE A 254 12.51 6.58 11.52
C PHE A 254 13.15 6.87 12.89
N PRO A 255 14.24 7.64 12.96
CA PRO A 255 14.95 7.89 14.22
C PRO A 255 14.14 8.70 15.23
N ASP A 256 13.06 9.38 14.79
CA ASP A 256 12.17 10.17 15.63
C ASP A 256 10.81 9.47 15.87
N ALA A 257 10.70 8.17 15.58
CA ALA A 257 9.53 7.37 15.94
C ALA A 257 9.34 7.29 17.47
N ASP A 258 8.16 6.82 17.90
CA ASP A 258 7.86 6.67 19.32
C ASP A 258 8.89 5.78 20.04
N ASP A 259 9.29 6.19 21.26
CA ASP A 259 10.34 5.51 22.03
C ASP A 259 10.00 4.03 22.29
N GLU A 260 8.73 3.68 22.53
CA GLU A 260 8.30 2.29 22.73
C GLU A 260 8.51 1.48 21.45
N PHE A 261 8.16 2.06 20.31
CA PHE A 261 8.37 1.45 19.00
C PHE A 261 9.87 1.24 18.71
N LEU A 262 10.71 2.26 18.91
CA LEU A 262 12.15 2.15 18.66
C LEU A 262 12.82 1.17 19.62
N LEU A 263 12.42 1.15 20.89
CA LEU A 263 12.91 0.20 21.88
C LEU A 263 12.60 -1.24 21.46
N ASP A 264 11.37 -1.53 21.02
CA ASP A 264 11.00 -2.85 20.48
C ASP A 264 11.92 -3.26 19.31
N PHE A 265 12.10 -2.39 18.33
CA PHE A 265 12.90 -2.69 17.14
C PHE A 265 14.39 -2.88 17.44
N ARG A 266 14.95 -2.12 18.38
CA ARG A 266 16.33 -2.33 18.83
C ARG A 266 16.49 -3.65 19.58
N HIS A 267 15.49 -4.09 20.33
CA HIS A 267 15.47 -5.46 20.87
C HIS A 267 15.44 -6.51 19.78
N PHE A 268 14.67 -6.30 18.71
CA PHE A 268 14.62 -7.21 17.58
C PHE A 268 15.96 -7.31 16.83
N VAL A 269 16.68 -6.20 16.69
CA VAL A 269 18.07 -6.17 16.19
C VAL A 269 18.98 -7.01 17.09
N ALA A 270 18.97 -6.75 18.41
CA ALA A 270 19.83 -7.45 19.37
C ALA A 270 19.54 -8.96 19.44
N ASP A 271 18.26 -9.36 19.36
CA ASP A 271 17.84 -10.75 19.32
C ASP A 271 18.27 -11.43 18.01
N SER A 272 18.09 -10.78 16.87
CA SER A 272 18.50 -11.34 15.57
C SER A 272 20.03 -11.55 15.49
N LEU A 273 20.81 -10.61 16.04
CA LEU A 273 22.26 -10.77 16.19
C LEU A 273 22.63 -11.99 17.06
N ALA A 274 21.88 -12.23 18.15
CA ALA A 274 22.12 -13.38 19.02
C ALA A 274 21.88 -14.71 18.28
N GLU A 275 20.77 -14.81 17.55
CA GLU A 275 20.40 -16.01 16.78
C GLU A 275 21.39 -16.30 15.64
N LEU A 276 21.96 -15.25 15.02
CA LEU A 276 23.05 -15.37 14.03
C LEU A 276 24.41 -15.77 14.66
N GLY A 277 24.47 -15.96 15.98
CA GLY A 277 25.71 -16.26 16.70
C GLY A 277 26.66 -15.05 16.82
N ARG A 278 26.21 -13.85 16.45
CA ARG A 278 26.94 -12.58 16.58
C ARG A 278 26.79 -12.03 18.01
N THR A 279 27.13 -12.88 18.99
CA THR A 279 26.87 -12.61 20.43
C THR A 279 27.57 -11.36 20.95
N ALA A 280 28.75 -11.01 20.44
CA ALA A 280 29.44 -9.79 20.86
C ALA A 280 28.65 -8.54 20.46
N ASP A 281 28.14 -8.51 19.23
CA ASP A 281 27.36 -7.40 18.69
C ASP A 281 26.01 -7.30 19.40
N SER A 282 25.31 -8.44 19.57
CA SER A 282 24.06 -8.50 20.35
C SER A 282 24.22 -7.94 21.76
N ARG A 283 25.32 -8.26 22.46
CA ARG A 283 25.59 -7.71 23.80
C ARG A 283 25.85 -6.22 23.78
N ALA A 284 26.60 -5.73 22.78
CA ALA A 284 26.84 -4.31 22.64
C ALA A 284 25.53 -3.54 22.44
N GLU A 285 24.59 -4.08 21.66
CA GLU A 285 23.25 -3.50 21.51
C GLU A 285 22.47 -3.47 22.83
N PHE A 286 22.45 -4.56 23.60
CA PHE A 286 21.78 -4.57 24.92
C PHE A 286 22.45 -3.63 25.93
N GLU A 287 23.79 -3.52 25.90
CA GLU A 287 24.53 -2.58 26.74
C GLU A 287 24.18 -1.13 26.39
N ALA A 288 24.10 -0.80 25.09
CA ALA A 288 23.65 0.51 24.63
C ALA A 288 22.19 0.80 25.03
N LEU A 289 21.29 -0.19 24.90
CA LEU A 289 19.91 -0.08 25.37
C LEU A 289 19.81 0.19 26.87
N ILE A 290 20.66 -0.43 27.69
CA ILE A 290 20.71 -0.17 29.14
C ILE A 290 21.20 1.25 29.46
N GLU A 291 22.17 1.76 28.69
CA GLU A 291 22.67 3.12 28.89
C GLU A 291 21.61 4.17 28.56
N GLU A 292 20.80 3.93 27.52
CA GLU A 292 19.78 4.85 27.03
C GLU A 292 18.43 4.71 27.75
N TYR A 293 18.01 3.47 28.01
CA TYR A 293 16.77 3.10 28.68
C TYR A 293 17.06 2.26 29.94
N PRO A 294 17.60 2.85 31.01
CA PRO A 294 18.06 2.12 32.20
C PRO A 294 16.92 1.42 32.96
N GLU A 295 15.67 1.79 32.71
CA GLU A 295 14.47 1.15 33.24
C GLU A 295 13.99 -0.09 32.46
N ASP A 296 14.53 -0.37 31.27
CA ASP A 296 14.12 -1.54 30.48
C ASP A 296 14.63 -2.85 31.13
N PRO A 297 13.75 -3.65 31.76
CA PRO A 297 14.17 -4.89 32.40
C PRO A 297 14.57 -5.98 31.39
N TRP A 298 14.15 -5.87 30.12
CA TRP A 298 14.38 -6.89 29.11
C TRP A 298 15.84 -6.90 28.66
N ALA A 299 16.45 -5.73 28.41
CA ALA A 299 17.86 -5.64 28.06
C ALA A 299 18.77 -6.30 29.10
N TYR A 300 18.56 -6.02 30.40
CA TYR A 300 19.34 -6.67 31.47
C TYR A 300 19.17 -8.18 31.49
N LYS A 301 17.93 -8.67 31.32
CA LYS A 301 17.63 -10.10 31.30
C LYS A 301 18.36 -10.78 30.14
N LYS A 302 18.22 -10.27 28.92
CA LYS A 302 18.83 -10.84 27.72
C LYS A 302 20.35 -10.80 27.78
N LEU A 303 20.93 -9.69 28.25
CA LEU A 303 22.37 -9.57 28.46
C LEU A 303 22.87 -10.63 29.45
N ALA A 304 22.19 -10.84 30.58
CA ALA A 304 22.52 -11.87 31.56
C ALA A 304 22.41 -13.30 30.98
N ASP A 305 21.34 -13.60 30.24
CA ASP A 305 21.12 -14.89 29.57
C ASP A 305 22.24 -15.20 28.56
N SER A 306 22.74 -14.18 27.86
CA SER A 306 23.85 -14.31 26.93
C SER A 306 25.16 -14.72 27.62
N TYR A 307 25.43 -14.25 28.84
CA TYR A 307 26.60 -14.64 29.64
C TYR A 307 26.46 -16.06 30.18
N TRP A 308 25.24 -16.43 30.61
CA TRP A 308 24.95 -17.75 31.15
C TRP A 308 25.07 -18.86 30.08
N SER A 309 24.58 -18.61 28.86
CA SER A 309 24.60 -19.60 27.78
C SER A 309 26.03 -20.00 27.35
N ARG A 310 27.00 -19.08 27.46
CA ARG A 310 28.43 -19.36 27.19
C ARG A 310 29.06 -20.29 28.24
N HIS A 311 28.53 -20.35 29.46
CA HIS A 311 29.02 -21.25 30.51
C HIS A 311 28.60 -22.72 30.33
N LYS A 312 27.66 -23.03 29.43
CA LYS A 312 27.23 -24.42 29.15
C LYS A 312 28.02 -25.11 28.03
N LEU A 313 28.87 -24.37 27.30
CA LEU A 313 29.63 -24.87 26.15
C LEU A 313 31.14 -25.06 26.43
N VAL A 314 31.55 -25.01 27.71
CA VAL A 314 32.92 -25.28 28.19
C VAL A 314 32.88 -26.46 29.17
#